data_AF-A0A1J5PY07-F1
#
_entry.id   AF-A0A1J5PY07-F1
#
_cell.length_a   1.000
_cell.length_b   1.000
_cell.length_c   1.000
_cell.angle_alpha   90.00
_cell.angle_beta   90.00
_cell.angle_gamma   90.00
#
_symmetry.space_group_name_H-M   'P 1'
#
loop_
_entity.id
_entity.type
_entity.pdbx_description
1 polymer ?
#
loop_
_entity_poly.entity_id
_entity_poly.type
_entity_poly.pdbx_seq_one_letter_code
_entity_poly.pdbx_strand_id
1 'polypeptide(L)'
;MGSRHDHHVKHDRHDRKQGFQQLVRLVTFGLAVAAVVKERRLPPEERTWHGVVAGFVPYDFRMPTVERFRARMWDPDGDHLVNPRVFGVGWTMNVGKAVKIVREKVAEAS
;
A
#
# COMPACT_ATOMS: atom_id res chain seq x y z
N MET A 1 32.39 -14.45 47.91
CA MET A 1 32.70 -14.23 46.48
C MET A 1 31.38 -14.12 45.73
N GLY A 2 30.95 -12.88 45.46
CA GLY A 2 29.63 -12.57 44.90
C GLY A 2 29.62 -12.63 43.38
N SER A 3 28.62 -13.34 42.89
CA SER A 3 28.16 -13.47 41.51
C SER A 3 28.13 -12.15 40.73
N ARG A 4 28.53 -12.21 39.45
CA ARG A 4 28.04 -11.29 38.41
C ARG A 4 27.94 -12.07 37.10
N HIS A 5 26.78 -12.69 36.91
CA HIS A 5 26.29 -13.01 35.57
C HIS A 5 25.55 -11.77 35.07
N ASP A 6 26.21 -10.99 34.22
CA ASP A 6 25.57 -9.90 33.49
C ASP A 6 24.75 -10.50 32.35
N HIS A 7 23.46 -10.74 32.59
CA HIS A 7 22.51 -11.05 31.53
C HIS A 7 22.19 -9.78 30.75
N HIS A 8 22.88 -9.61 29.62
CA HIS A 8 22.61 -8.56 28.65
C HIS A 8 21.37 -8.96 27.82
N VAL A 9 20.17 -8.65 28.32
CA VAL A 9 18.92 -8.80 27.54
C VAL A 9 18.82 -7.63 26.58
N LYS A 10 19.17 -7.88 25.31
CA LYS A 10 18.76 -7.04 24.19
C LYS A 10 18.05 -7.96 23.21
N HIS A 11 16.73 -7.88 23.05
CA HIS A 11 16.01 -8.17 21.79
C HIS A 11 14.47 -8.04 21.96
N ASP A 12 13.92 -6.82 22.09
CA ASP A 12 12.44 -6.64 22.10
C ASP A 12 11.90 -5.80 20.94
N ARG A 13 12.76 -5.15 20.14
CA ARG A 13 12.30 -4.25 19.07
C ARG A 13 12.02 -4.92 17.72
N HIS A 14 12.52 -6.14 17.50
CA HIS A 14 12.34 -6.84 16.22
C HIS A 14 11.00 -7.60 16.17
N ASP A 15 10.58 -8.26 17.25
CA ASP A 15 9.42 -9.15 17.25
C ASP A 15 8.10 -8.41 17.02
N ARG A 16 7.94 -7.21 17.63
CA ARG A 16 6.72 -6.41 17.46
C ARG A 16 6.49 -5.93 16.02
N LYS A 17 7.57 -5.64 15.29
CA LYS A 17 7.48 -5.22 13.88
C LYS A 17 7.06 -6.38 12.98
N GLN A 18 7.57 -7.58 13.26
CA GLN A 18 7.22 -8.78 12.51
C GLN A 18 5.74 -9.15 12.69
N GLY A 19 5.23 -9.12 13.94
CA GLY A 19 3.80 -9.41 14.20
C GLY A 19 2.85 -8.45 13.49
N PHE A 20 3.14 -7.14 13.50
CA PHE A 20 2.32 -6.16 12.78
C PHE A 20 2.38 -6.35 11.26
N GLN A 21 3.58 -6.57 10.69
CA GLN A 21 3.72 -6.84 9.26
C GLN A 21 2.98 -8.11 8.84
N GLN A 22 2.99 -9.14 9.68
CA GLN A 22 2.26 -10.38 9.43
C GLN A 22 0.74 -10.15 9.46
N LEU A 23 0.24 -9.37 10.41
CA LEU A 23 -1.17 -8.97 10.44
C LEU A 23 -1.56 -8.19 9.17
N VAL A 24 -0.79 -7.18 8.79
CA VAL A 24 -1.03 -6.40 7.56
C VAL A 24 -1.04 -7.31 6.33
N ARG A 25 -0.11 -8.26 6.25
CA ARG A 25 -0.05 -9.24 5.15
C ARG A 25 -1.28 -10.14 5.13
N LEU A 26 -1.73 -10.64 6.28
CA LEU A 26 -2.93 -11.47 6.37
C LEU A 26 -4.19 -10.70 5.96
N VAL A 27 -4.34 -9.46 6.43
CA VAL A 27 -5.46 -8.59 6.04
C VAL A 27 -5.42 -8.32 4.53
N THR A 28 -4.25 -7.97 3.97
CA THR A 28 -4.10 -7.72 2.53
C THR A 28 -4.44 -8.97 1.72
N PHE A 29 -3.98 -10.14 2.15
CA PHE A 29 -4.29 -11.41 1.50
C PHE A 29 -5.78 -11.74 1.55
N GLY A 30 -6.43 -11.57 2.71
CA GLY A 30 -7.87 -11.77 2.87
C GLY A 30 -8.69 -10.85 1.95
N LEU A 31 -8.30 -9.57 1.84
CA LEU A 31 -8.94 -8.62 0.92
C LEU A 31 -8.72 -9.00 -0.54
N ALA A 32 -7.53 -9.51 -0.91
CA ALA A 32 -7.26 -10.00 -2.25
C ALA A 32 -8.13 -11.21 -2.61
N VAL A 33 -8.23 -12.20 -1.69
CA VAL A 33 -9.11 -13.35 -1.87
C VAL A 33 -10.57 -12.90 -2.02
N ALA A 34 -11.03 -11.98 -1.16
CA ALA A 34 -12.39 -11.45 -1.24
C ALA A 34 -12.67 -10.76 -2.60
N ALA A 35 -11.73 -9.97 -3.12
CA ALA A 35 -11.85 -9.33 -4.42
C ALA A 35 -11.88 -10.36 -5.57
N VAL A 36 -11.05 -11.39 -5.53
CA VAL A 36 -11.07 -12.47 -6.53
C VAL A 36 -12.40 -13.24 -6.48
N VAL A 37 -12.90 -13.57 -5.28
CA VAL A 37 -14.20 -14.25 -5.11
C VAL A 37 -15.34 -13.38 -5.65
N LYS A 38 -15.32 -12.07 -5.39
CA LYS A 38 -16.28 -11.11 -5.94
C LYS A 38 -16.31 -11.18 -7.47
N GLU A 39 -15.17 -11.10 -8.14
CA GLU A 39 -15.09 -11.18 -9.62
C GLU A 39 -15.54 -12.56 -10.14
N ARG A 40 -15.18 -13.65 -9.45
CA ARG A 40 -15.56 -15.00 -9.87
C ARG A 40 -17.06 -15.27 -9.79
N ARG A 41 -17.78 -14.58 -8.89
CA ARG A 41 -19.25 -14.68 -8.77
C ARG A 41 -19.99 -13.99 -9.91
N LEU A 42 -19.33 -13.08 -10.64
CA LEU A 42 -19.89 -12.45 -11.83
C LEU A 42 -19.79 -13.39 -13.05
N PRO A 43 -20.77 -13.33 -13.98
CA PRO A 43 -20.62 -13.89 -15.32
C PRO A 43 -19.30 -13.41 -15.96
N PRO A 44 -18.58 -14.24 -16.75
CA PRO A 44 -17.30 -13.87 -17.33
C PRO A 44 -17.28 -12.51 -18.05
N GLU A 45 -18.36 -12.19 -18.74
CA GLU A 45 -18.61 -10.95 -19.49
C GLU A 45 -18.78 -9.70 -18.60
N GLU A 46 -19.16 -9.87 -17.34
CA GLU A 46 -19.34 -8.78 -16.37
C GLU A 46 -18.09 -8.54 -15.50
N ARG A 47 -17.08 -9.41 -15.60
CA ARG A 47 -15.85 -9.29 -14.80
C ARG A 47 -15.02 -8.11 -15.26
N THR A 48 -14.64 -7.28 -14.30
CA THR A 48 -13.83 -6.09 -14.56
C THR A 48 -12.40 -6.24 -14.06
N TRP A 49 -12.17 -7.13 -13.09
CA TRP A 49 -10.87 -7.33 -12.43
C TRP A 49 -10.29 -6.06 -11.78
N HIS A 50 -11.11 -5.06 -11.51
CA HIS A 50 -10.75 -3.86 -10.77
C HIS A 50 -11.97 -3.27 -10.06
N GLY A 51 -11.76 -2.51 -8.99
CA GLY A 51 -12.85 -1.83 -8.30
C GLY A 51 -12.54 -1.62 -6.83
N VAL A 52 -13.57 -1.73 -6.01
CA VAL A 52 -13.48 -1.54 -4.56
C VAL A 52 -13.99 -2.79 -3.82
N VAL A 53 -13.26 -3.20 -2.79
CA VAL A 53 -13.62 -4.24 -1.83
C VAL A 53 -13.77 -3.62 -0.43
N ALA A 54 -14.66 -4.19 0.39
CA ALA A 54 -15.00 -3.66 1.72
C ALA A 54 -15.49 -2.19 1.72
N GLY A 55 -16.01 -1.69 0.60
CA GLY A 55 -16.60 -0.35 0.47
C GLY A 55 -15.60 0.79 0.23
N PHE A 56 -14.32 0.61 0.55
CA PHE A 56 -13.31 1.68 0.40
C PHE A 56 -11.93 1.23 -0.05
N VAL A 57 -11.60 -0.07 -0.02
CA VAL A 57 -10.25 -0.55 -0.41
C VAL A 57 -10.23 -0.81 -1.93
N PRO A 58 -9.46 -0.05 -2.72
CA PRO A 58 -9.40 -0.30 -4.15
C PRO A 58 -8.58 -1.56 -4.48
N TYR A 59 -8.89 -2.21 -5.60
CA TYR A 59 -8.08 -3.26 -6.19
C TYR A 59 -8.01 -3.11 -7.73
N ASP A 60 -6.92 -3.56 -8.32
CA ASP A 60 -6.73 -3.65 -9.77
C ASP A 60 -5.86 -4.87 -10.08
N PHE A 61 -6.41 -5.88 -10.76
CA PHE A 61 -5.70 -7.09 -11.16
C PHE A 61 -5.45 -7.15 -12.67
N ARG A 62 -5.65 -6.04 -13.39
CA ARG A 62 -5.28 -5.94 -14.80
C ARG A 62 -3.78 -5.78 -14.93
N MET A 63 -3.20 -6.29 -16.02
CA MET A 63 -1.76 -6.16 -16.25
C MET A 63 -1.36 -4.67 -16.21
N PRO A 64 -0.38 -4.29 -15.36
CA PRO A 64 0.06 -2.91 -15.26
C PRO A 64 0.69 -2.46 -16.57
N THR A 65 0.50 -1.18 -16.90
CA THR A 65 1.16 -0.52 -18.03
C THR A 65 2.08 0.58 -17.51
N VAL A 66 3.17 0.87 -18.24
CA VAL A 66 4.09 1.96 -17.89
C VAL A 66 3.34 3.29 -17.80
N GLU A 67 2.38 3.50 -18.70
CA GLU A 67 1.51 4.67 -18.70
C GLU A 67 0.69 4.79 -17.40
N ARG A 68 0.01 3.72 -16.96
CA ARG A 68 -0.72 3.72 -15.67
C ARG A 68 0.21 3.90 -14.48
N PHE A 69 1.42 3.33 -14.54
CA PHE A 69 2.39 3.52 -13.48
C PHE A 69 2.76 4.99 -13.34
N ARG A 70 3.12 5.65 -14.45
CA ARG A 70 3.43 7.07 -14.47
C ARG A 70 2.24 7.91 -13.98
N ALA A 71 1.05 7.67 -14.52
CA ALA A 71 -0.15 8.42 -14.16
C ALA A 71 -0.51 8.30 -12.67
N ARG A 72 -0.26 7.15 -12.01
CA ARG A 72 -0.61 6.96 -10.60
C ARG A 72 0.49 7.34 -9.61
N MET A 73 1.76 7.18 -10.00
CA MET A 73 2.90 7.37 -9.09
C MET A 73 3.61 8.70 -9.32
N TRP A 74 3.50 9.27 -10.52
CA TRP A 74 4.23 10.46 -10.94
C TRP A 74 3.33 11.42 -11.70
N ASP A 75 2.35 11.96 -10.98
CA ASP A 75 1.46 13.01 -11.46
C ASP A 75 1.58 14.24 -10.52
N PRO A 76 2.57 15.12 -10.77
CA PRO A 76 2.80 16.30 -9.93
C PRO A 76 1.61 17.25 -9.87
N ASP A 77 0.80 17.29 -10.93
CA ASP A 77 -0.32 18.23 -11.06
C ASP A 77 -1.65 17.61 -10.61
N GLY A 78 -1.70 16.30 -10.42
CA GLY A 78 -2.88 15.59 -9.93
C GLY A 78 -3.38 16.06 -8.56
N ASP A 79 -4.68 15.85 -8.31
CA ASP A 79 -5.38 16.32 -7.12
C ASP A 79 -5.08 15.49 -5.86
N HIS A 80 -4.60 14.26 -6.03
CA HIS A 80 -4.48 13.29 -4.94
C HIS A 80 -3.02 12.89 -4.67
N LEU A 81 -2.65 12.92 -3.39
CA LEU A 81 -1.37 12.38 -2.88
C LEU A 81 -1.38 10.85 -2.77
N VAL A 82 -2.57 10.27 -2.58
CA VAL A 82 -2.77 8.84 -2.41
C VAL A 82 -3.71 8.38 -3.52
N ASN A 83 -3.22 7.46 -4.33
CA ASN A 83 -3.93 6.92 -5.47
C ASN A 83 -4.23 5.43 -5.27
N PRO A 84 -5.24 4.86 -5.94
CA PRO A 84 -5.38 3.41 -6.06
C PRO A 84 -4.07 2.78 -6.57
N ARG A 85 -3.72 1.58 -6.11
CA ARG A 85 -2.52 0.91 -6.60
C ARG A 85 -2.64 0.60 -8.10
N VAL A 86 -1.51 0.55 -8.80
CA VAL A 86 -1.45 0.19 -10.23
C VAL A 86 -1.79 -1.29 -10.44
N PHE A 87 -1.39 -2.15 -9.49
CA PHE A 87 -1.70 -3.57 -9.47
C PHE A 87 -1.78 -4.10 -8.03
N GLY A 88 -2.76 -4.94 -7.73
CA GLY A 88 -3.00 -5.53 -6.42
C GLY A 88 -4.11 -4.81 -5.64
N VAL A 89 -4.02 -4.88 -4.31
CA VAL A 89 -5.03 -4.33 -3.39
C VAL A 89 -4.45 -3.16 -2.59
N GLY A 90 -5.26 -2.13 -2.41
CA GLY A 90 -4.99 -0.95 -1.60
C GLY A 90 -4.45 0.22 -2.42
N TRP A 91 -3.75 1.11 -1.72
CA TRP A 91 -3.32 2.39 -2.25
C TRP A 91 -1.83 2.42 -2.55
N THR A 92 -1.41 3.49 -3.20
CA THR A 92 -0.05 3.87 -3.47
C THR A 92 0.11 5.38 -3.35
N MET A 93 1.35 5.85 -3.22
CA MET A 93 1.65 7.27 -3.11
C MET A 93 1.96 7.88 -4.47
N ASN A 94 1.41 9.06 -4.75
CA ASN A 94 1.81 9.92 -5.85
C ASN A 94 3.08 10.68 -5.45
N VAL A 95 4.23 10.11 -5.79
CA VAL A 95 5.55 10.67 -5.47
C VAL A 95 5.75 12.00 -6.21
N GLY A 96 5.25 12.12 -7.44
CA GLY A 96 5.32 13.37 -8.21
C GLY A 96 4.67 14.54 -7.46
N LYS A 97 3.45 14.33 -6.96
CA LYS A 97 2.74 15.33 -6.15
C LYS A 97 3.44 15.61 -4.82
N ALA A 98 3.90 14.58 -4.12
CA ALA A 98 4.63 14.74 -2.87
C ALA A 98 5.89 15.62 -3.05
N VAL A 99 6.65 15.41 -4.12
CA VAL A 99 7.82 16.22 -4.46
C VAL A 99 7.43 17.67 -4.75
N LYS A 100 6.34 17.91 -5.49
CA LYS A 100 5.84 19.26 -5.78
C LYS A 100 5.52 20.02 -4.50
N ILE A 101 4.75 19.42 -3.59
CA ILE A 101 4.38 20.03 -2.30
C ILE A 101 5.63 20.38 -1.48
N VAL A 102 6.61 19.47 -1.41
CA VAL A 102 7.87 19.74 -0.68
C VAL A 102 8.61 20.93 -1.28
N ARG A 103 8.71 21.01 -2.62
CA ARG A 103 9.40 22.12 -3.30
C ARG A 103 8.70 23.46 -3.06
N GLU A 104 7.38 23.51 -3.15
CA GLU A 104 6.58 24.71 -2.87
C GLU A 104 6.81 25.18 -1.43
N LYS A 105 6.79 24.26 -0.46
CA LYS A 105 7.05 24.57 0.95
C LYS A 105 8.46 25.08 1.22
N VAL A 106 9.46 24.55 0.54
CA VAL A 106 10.86 25.02 0.68
C VAL A 106 11.01 26.41 0.07
N ALA A 107 10.39 26.67 -1.07
CA ALA A 107 10.42 27.99 -1.72
C ALA A 107 9.69 29.06 -0.89
N GLU A 108 8.59 28.72 -0.22
CA GLU A 108 7.89 29.61 0.73
C GLU A 108 8.74 29.95 1.97
N ALA A 109 9.70 29.09 2.33
CA ALA A 109 10.52 29.23 3.54
C ALA A 109 11.90 29.87 3.28
N SER A 110 12.24 30.16 2.02
CA SER A 110 13.51 30.79 1.60
C SER A 110 13.33 32.26 1.28
#